data_AF-A0AAW8G1Z8-F1
#
_entry.id   AF-A0AAW8G1Z8-F1
#
_cell.length_a   1.000
_cell.length_b   1.000
_cell.length_c   1.000
_cell.angle_alpha   90.00
_cell.angle_beta   90.00
_cell.angle_gamma   90.00
#
_symmetry.space_group_name_H-M   'P 1'
#
loop_
_entity.id
_entity.type
_entity.pdbx_description
1 polymer ?
#
loop_
_entity_poly.entity_id
_entity_poly.type
_entity_poly.pdbx_seq_one_letter_code
_entity_poly.pdbx_strand_id
1 'polypeptide(L)'
;MKVSTESKIYLITLFLGALYFLYSIIISTYDFINIKHKNWVNAENQSTVYSSRRSTTVTYNFIKDNVKISRTYPGILEGINTWIWGIDKKALIQNISFYIRKKDEQKIKYNRIHHQKDIFGNKLDEIEPIPFFGLRTINSKANAFLLVLDIWKYNYSILVAFVLLILPYFIFFILKKIFKIVIEKNQNKEIEKKIGGYQILFFILLVINLLV
;
A
#
# COMPACT_ATOMS: atom_id res chain seq x y z
N MET A 1 29.98 -18.70 19.21
CA MET A 1 28.65 -19.29 18.94
C MET A 1 28.51 -19.57 17.45
N LYS A 2 28.33 -20.82 17.02
CA LYS A 2 27.98 -21.14 15.63
C LYS A 2 26.47 -20.89 15.46
N VAL A 3 26.12 -19.96 14.59
CA VAL A 3 24.72 -19.66 14.23
C VAL A 3 24.28 -20.66 13.16
N SER A 4 23.20 -21.40 13.41
CA SER A 4 22.66 -22.36 12.43
C SER A 4 22.29 -21.69 11.12
N THR A 5 22.30 -22.45 10.03
CA THR A 5 21.90 -21.94 8.71
C THR A 5 20.46 -21.42 8.71
N GLU A 6 19.56 -22.07 9.45
CA GLU A 6 18.18 -21.61 9.67
C GLU A 6 18.17 -20.22 10.32
N SER A 7 18.93 -20.03 11.41
CA SER A 7 19.06 -18.74 12.11
C SER A 7 19.59 -17.63 11.20
N LYS A 8 20.50 -17.95 10.26
CA LYS A 8 21.00 -16.98 9.29
C LYS A 8 19.91 -16.54 8.32
N ILE A 9 19.11 -17.46 7.79
CA ILE A 9 17.98 -17.15 6.89
C ILE A 9 16.99 -16.25 7.61
N TYR A 10 16.65 -16.59 8.86
CA TYR A 10 15.76 -15.78 9.68
C TYR A 10 16.26 -14.34 9.86
N LEU A 11 17.53 -14.17 10.21
CA LEU A 11 18.14 -12.86 10.36
C LEU A 11 18.15 -12.06 9.05
N ILE A 12 18.42 -12.71 7.92
CA ILE A 12 18.35 -12.09 6.59
C ILE A 12 16.93 -11.63 6.27
N THR A 13 15.92 -12.48 6.51
CA THR A 13 14.51 -12.12 6.30
C THR A 13 14.11 -10.91 7.16
N LEU A 14 14.45 -10.93 8.46
CA LEU A 14 14.15 -9.81 9.36
C LEU A 14 14.84 -8.53 8.92
N PHE A 15 16.11 -8.61 8.51
CA PHE A 15 16.87 -7.46 8.02
C PHE A 15 16.26 -6.85 6.76
N LEU A 16 15.90 -7.68 5.78
CA LEU A 16 15.24 -7.23 4.55
C LEU A 16 13.85 -6.62 4.83
N GLY A 17 13.08 -7.25 5.72
CA GLY A 17 11.78 -6.72 6.15
C GLY A 17 11.90 -5.38 6.86
N ALA A 18 12.89 -5.22 7.74
CA ALA A 18 13.16 -3.96 8.44
C ALA A 18 13.62 -2.85 7.47
N LEU A 19 14.49 -3.17 6.51
CA LEU A 19 14.90 -2.23 5.47
C LEU A 19 13.71 -1.75 4.65
N TYR A 20 12.82 -2.67 4.25
CA TYR A 20 11.63 -2.32 3.50
C TYR A 20 10.65 -1.45 4.31
N PHE A 21 10.48 -1.79 5.59
CA PHE A 21 9.69 -0.99 6.50
C PHE A 21 10.23 0.44 6.62
N LEU A 22 11.54 0.60 6.88
CA LEU A 22 12.19 1.92 6.95
C LEU A 22 12.04 2.71 5.65
N TYR A 23 12.28 2.05 4.50
CA TYR A 23 12.08 2.64 3.19
C TYR A 23 10.66 3.19 3.01
N SER A 24 9.64 2.40 3.40
CA SER A 24 8.24 2.82 3.30
C SER A 24 7.92 4.03 4.19
N ILE A 25 8.49 4.09 5.40
CA ILE A 25 8.32 5.24 6.31
C ILE A 25 8.98 6.50 5.73
N ILE A 26 10.19 6.38 5.18
CA ILE A 26 10.93 7.50 4.58
C ILE A 26 10.13 8.10 3.42
N ILE A 27 9.67 7.27 2.48
CA ILE A 27 8.87 7.76 1.33
C ILE A 27 7.56 8.38 1.79
N SER A 28 6.89 7.78 2.78
CA SER A 28 5.61 8.29 3.27
C SER A 28 5.77 9.63 3.97
N THR A 29 6.88 9.81 4.69
CA THR A 29 7.22 11.08 5.34
C THR A 29 7.52 12.15 4.29
N TYR A 30 8.30 11.80 3.26
CA TYR A 30 8.58 12.69 2.14
C TYR A 30 7.29 13.11 1.41
N ASP A 31 6.40 12.16 1.11
CA ASP A 31 5.12 12.42 0.45
C ASP A 31 4.20 13.28 1.33
N PHE A 32 4.16 13.05 2.65
CA PHE A 32 3.39 13.86 3.61
C PHE A 32 3.86 15.32 3.65
N ILE A 33 5.18 15.56 3.73
CA ILE A 33 5.75 16.92 3.70
C ILE A 33 5.40 17.63 2.38
N ASN A 34 5.31 16.88 1.28
CA ASN A 34 5.03 17.40 -0.06
C ASN A 34 3.57 17.22 -0.48
N ILE A 35 2.64 17.08 0.46
CA ILE A 35 1.23 16.94 0.15
C ILE A 35 0.52 18.30 0.11
N LYS A 36 -0.49 18.42 -0.74
CA LYS A 36 -1.26 19.65 -0.97
C LYS A 36 -2.74 19.37 -0.77
N HIS A 37 -3.38 20.21 0.02
CA HIS A 37 -4.82 20.15 0.25
C HIS A 37 -5.58 20.79 -0.92
N LYS A 38 -6.67 20.16 -1.35
CA LYS A 38 -7.54 20.58 -2.45
C LYS A 38 -9.00 20.45 -2.05
N ASN A 39 -9.81 21.39 -2.51
CA ASN A 39 -11.26 21.37 -2.39
C ASN A 39 -11.86 21.34 -3.78
N TRP A 40 -12.71 20.35 -4.06
CA TRP A 40 -13.49 20.27 -5.29
C TRP A 40 -14.97 20.40 -4.95
N VAL A 41 -15.55 21.51 -5.39
CA VAL A 41 -17.01 21.73 -5.40
C VAL A 41 -17.58 21.04 -6.64
N ASN A 42 -18.71 20.36 -6.49
CA ASN A 42 -19.46 19.66 -7.53
C ASN A 42 -18.63 18.62 -8.31
N ALA A 43 -17.85 17.80 -7.61
CA ALA A 43 -17.16 16.66 -8.23
C ALA A 43 -18.15 15.53 -8.51
N GLU A 44 -18.07 14.94 -9.71
CA GLU A 44 -18.87 13.77 -10.06
C GLU A 44 -18.29 12.52 -9.38
N ASN A 45 -19.13 11.73 -8.72
CA ASN A 45 -18.76 10.50 -8.04
C ASN A 45 -19.13 9.29 -8.91
N GLN A 46 -18.12 8.55 -9.35
CA GLN A 46 -18.26 7.33 -10.13
C GLN A 46 -17.60 6.17 -9.39
N SER A 47 -18.38 5.40 -8.62
CA SER A 47 -17.89 4.18 -7.97
C SER A 47 -18.02 2.98 -8.90
N THR A 48 -16.92 2.26 -9.18
CA THR A 48 -16.95 1.00 -9.91
C THR A 48 -16.66 -0.17 -8.98
N VAL A 49 -17.55 -1.17 -8.99
CA VAL A 49 -17.42 -2.40 -8.21
C VAL A 49 -17.07 -3.53 -9.16
N TYR A 50 -15.86 -4.04 -9.07
CA TYR A 50 -15.45 -5.27 -9.77
C TYR A 50 -15.61 -6.43 -8.81
N SER A 51 -16.59 -7.29 -9.06
CA SER A 51 -16.82 -8.51 -8.27
C SER A 51 -16.52 -9.75 -9.10
N SER A 52 -15.68 -10.63 -8.58
CA SER A 52 -15.40 -11.96 -9.11
C SER A 52 -15.80 -13.01 -8.08
N ARG A 53 -15.87 -14.30 -8.48
CA ARG A 53 -16.12 -15.41 -7.54
C ARG A 53 -15.10 -15.50 -6.39
N ARG A 54 -13.94 -14.84 -6.49
CA ARG A 54 -12.83 -14.95 -5.53
C ARG A 54 -12.49 -13.64 -4.82
N SER A 55 -12.93 -12.49 -5.32
CA SER A 55 -12.62 -11.19 -4.74
C SER A 55 -13.54 -10.10 -5.26
N THR A 56 -13.81 -9.12 -4.40
CA THR A 56 -14.45 -7.85 -4.77
C THR A 56 -13.43 -6.74 -4.59
N THR A 57 -13.34 -5.86 -5.59
CA THR A 57 -12.48 -4.68 -5.59
C THR A 57 -13.35 -3.49 -5.93
N VAL A 58 -13.29 -2.45 -5.10
CA VAL A 58 -14.10 -1.24 -5.32
C VAL A 58 -13.18 -0.07 -5.58
N THR A 59 -13.42 0.60 -6.69
CA THR A 59 -12.71 1.80 -7.11
C THR A 59 -13.62 3.00 -6.99
N TYR A 60 -13.18 3.97 -6.19
CA TYR A 60 -13.84 5.27 -6.07
C TYR A 60 -13.18 6.25 -7.03
N ASN A 61 -13.95 6.80 -7.95
CA ASN A 61 -13.49 7.86 -8.85
C ASN A 61 -14.26 9.15 -8.56
N PHE A 62 -13.52 10.26 -8.51
CA PHE A 62 -14.11 11.59 -8.53
C PHE A 62 -13.58 12.36 -9.72
N ILE A 63 -14.48 12.96 -10.49
CA ILE A 63 -14.14 13.65 -11.74
C ILE A 63 -14.51 15.12 -11.65
N LYS A 64 -13.57 15.99 -12.03
CA LYS A 64 -13.78 17.42 -12.18
C LYS A 64 -12.82 17.99 -13.23
N ASP A 65 -13.33 18.84 -14.12
CA ASP A 65 -12.52 19.59 -15.11
C ASP A 65 -11.52 18.69 -15.88
N ASN A 66 -11.97 17.51 -16.34
CA ASN A 66 -11.18 16.46 -17.02
C ASN A 66 -10.07 15.80 -16.18
N VAL A 67 -10.05 16.03 -14.86
CA VAL A 67 -9.16 15.34 -13.93
C VAL A 67 -9.96 14.27 -13.19
N LYS A 68 -9.45 13.04 -13.23
CA LYS A 68 -9.97 11.91 -12.45
C LYS A 68 -9.02 11.64 -11.28
N ILE A 69 -9.50 11.79 -10.05
CA ILE A 69 -8.82 11.21 -8.89
C ILE A 69 -9.45 9.85 -8.58
N SER A 70 -8.64 8.85 -8.22
CA SER A 70 -9.18 7.56 -7.82
C SER A 70 -8.40 6.86 -6.74
N ARG A 71 -9.12 5.97 -6.03
CA ARG A 71 -8.55 5.00 -5.12
C ARG A 71 -9.28 3.68 -5.22
N THR A 72 -8.50 2.60 -5.18
CA THR A 72 -8.99 1.24 -5.23
C THR A 72 -8.79 0.57 -3.88
N TYR A 73 -9.84 -0.05 -3.36
CA TYR A 73 -9.83 -0.79 -2.10
C TYR A 73 -10.27 -2.24 -2.32
N PRO A 74 -9.67 -3.20 -1.59
CA PRO A 74 -10.25 -4.53 -1.44
C PRO A 74 -11.63 -4.42 -0.79
N GLY A 75 -12.62 -5.16 -1.27
CA GLY A 75 -14.02 -5.06 -0.82
C GLY A 75 -14.22 -5.25 0.69
N ILE A 76 -13.41 -6.09 1.33
CA ILE A 76 -13.44 -6.31 2.79
C ILE A 76 -13.04 -5.05 3.57
N LEU A 77 -12.11 -4.26 3.01
CA LEU A 77 -11.57 -3.06 3.65
C LEU A 77 -12.26 -1.77 3.17
N GLU A 78 -13.13 -1.89 2.17
CA GLU A 78 -13.85 -0.77 1.58
C GLU A 78 -14.71 -0.04 2.61
N GLY A 79 -15.49 -0.79 3.40
CA GLY A 79 -16.44 -0.24 4.37
C GLY A 79 -15.78 0.67 5.41
N ILE A 80 -14.62 0.27 5.93
CA ILE A 80 -13.89 1.04 6.95
C ILE A 80 -13.28 2.30 6.35
N ASN A 81 -12.53 2.18 5.24
CA ASN A 81 -11.86 3.32 4.60
C ASN A 81 -12.85 4.42 4.19
N THR A 82 -14.01 4.01 3.70
CA THR A 82 -15.03 4.93 3.21
C THR A 82 -15.89 5.52 4.30
N TRP A 83 -16.19 4.77 5.36
CA TRP A 83 -16.84 5.32 6.55
C TRP A 83 -15.98 6.42 7.16
N ILE A 84 -14.66 6.22 7.22
CA ILE A 84 -13.71 7.23 7.70
C ILE A 84 -13.83 8.52 6.88
N TRP A 85 -14.13 8.46 5.58
CA TRP A 85 -14.24 9.65 4.73
C TRP A 85 -15.43 10.54 5.07
N GLY A 86 -16.49 10.02 5.70
CA GLY A 86 -17.69 10.80 6.01
C GLY A 86 -18.37 11.37 4.77
N ILE A 87 -18.22 10.72 3.60
CA ILE A 87 -18.83 11.13 2.33
C ILE A 87 -20.06 10.26 2.03
N ASP A 88 -21.06 10.84 1.36
CA ASP A 88 -22.24 10.09 0.95
C ASP A 88 -21.95 9.31 -0.34
N LYS A 89 -21.73 7.99 -0.22
CA LYS A 89 -21.44 7.14 -1.39
C LYS A 89 -22.51 7.16 -2.48
N LYS A 90 -23.77 7.48 -2.15
CA LYS A 90 -24.90 7.45 -3.08
C LYS A 90 -25.05 8.74 -3.87
N ALA A 91 -24.47 9.85 -3.39
CA ALA A 91 -24.54 11.12 -4.07
C ALA A 91 -23.70 11.09 -5.37
N LEU A 92 -24.36 11.35 -6.50
CA LEU A 92 -23.74 11.44 -7.83
C LEU A 92 -22.82 12.66 -7.95
N ILE A 93 -23.12 13.75 -7.23
CA ILE A 93 -22.33 14.98 -7.21
C ILE A 93 -22.00 15.31 -5.76
N GLN A 94 -20.72 15.59 -5.49
CA GLN A 94 -20.24 15.84 -4.14
C GLN A 94 -19.23 16.97 -4.02
N ASN A 95 -19.27 17.57 -2.83
CA ASN A 95 -18.32 18.58 -2.40
C ASN A 95 -17.26 17.89 -1.54
N ILE A 96 -16.08 17.68 -2.12
CA ILE A 96 -15.00 16.91 -1.49
C ILE A 96 -13.79 17.78 -1.17
N SER A 97 -13.11 17.44 -0.08
CA SER A 97 -11.76 17.89 0.26
C SER A 97 -10.83 16.69 0.31
N PHE A 98 -9.62 16.83 -0.23
CA PHE A 98 -8.64 15.76 -0.27
C PHE A 98 -7.22 16.33 -0.35
N TYR A 99 -6.26 15.43 -0.23
CA TYR A 99 -4.85 15.73 -0.33
C TYR A 99 -4.26 15.01 -1.55
N ILE A 100 -3.37 15.70 -2.25
CA ILE A 100 -2.66 15.21 -3.44
C ILE A 100 -1.18 15.50 -3.29
N ARG A 101 -0.30 14.62 -3.78
CA ARG A 101 1.14 14.88 -3.75
C ARG A 101 1.47 16.02 -4.72
N LYS A 102 2.42 16.87 -4.35
CA LYS A 102 2.88 18.01 -5.18
C LYS A 102 3.31 17.58 -6.59
N LYS A 103 3.93 16.40 -6.73
CA LYS A 103 4.30 15.84 -8.05
C LYS A 103 3.07 15.54 -8.93
N ASP A 104 2.00 15.05 -8.32
CA ASP A 104 0.77 14.69 -9.02
C ASP A 104 -0.05 15.95 -9.36
N GLU A 105 -0.03 16.96 -8.47
CA GLU A 105 -0.58 18.29 -8.77
C GLU A 105 0.14 18.95 -9.96
N GLN A 106 1.47 18.85 -10.03
CA GLN A 106 2.24 19.36 -11.16
C GLN A 106 1.86 18.65 -12.46
N LYS A 107 1.64 17.33 -12.44
CA LYS A 107 1.15 16.60 -13.62
C LYS A 107 -0.17 17.17 -14.14
N ILE A 108 -1.12 17.48 -13.25
CA ILE A 108 -2.38 18.13 -13.62
C ILE A 108 -2.11 19.49 -14.25
N LYS A 109 -1.34 20.35 -13.57
CA LYS A 109 -1.07 21.73 -14.01
C LYS A 109 -0.41 21.80 -15.39
N TYR A 110 0.45 20.84 -15.71
CA TYR A 110 1.19 20.80 -16.97
C TYR A 110 0.55 19.87 -18.02
N ASN A 111 -0.70 19.43 -17.83
CA ASN A 111 -1.41 18.51 -18.73
C ASN A 111 -0.59 17.25 -19.09
N ARG A 112 0.12 16.70 -18.10
CA ARG A 112 0.95 15.47 -18.25
C ARG A 112 0.22 14.22 -17.76
N ILE A 113 -1.11 14.25 -17.72
CA ILE A 113 -1.92 13.07 -17.40
C ILE A 113 -1.93 12.21 -18.66
N HIS A 114 -1.29 11.04 -18.60
CA HIS A 114 -1.23 10.16 -19.76
C HIS A 114 -2.49 9.29 -19.84
N HIS A 115 -2.73 8.74 -21.02
CA HIS A 115 -3.63 7.60 -21.15
C HIS A 115 -3.00 6.39 -20.45
N GLN A 116 -3.82 5.58 -19.77
CA GLN A 116 -3.35 4.30 -19.25
C GLN A 116 -2.74 3.47 -20.37
N LYS A 117 -1.78 2.63 -20.03
CA LYS A 117 -1.22 1.65 -20.96
C LYS A 117 -1.54 0.25 -20.49
N ASP A 118 -1.80 -0.66 -21.41
CA ASP A 118 -1.86 -2.08 -21.10
C ASP A 118 -0.46 -2.64 -20.74
N ILE A 119 -0.41 -3.92 -20.38
CA ILE A 119 0.83 -4.63 -20.00
C ILE A 119 1.86 -4.66 -21.16
N PHE A 120 1.39 -4.45 -22.41
CA PHE A 120 2.19 -4.42 -23.63
C PHE A 120 2.55 -2.99 -24.08
N GLY A 121 2.10 -1.96 -23.36
CA GLY A 121 2.40 -0.56 -23.64
C GLY A 121 1.41 0.14 -24.58
N ASN A 122 0.33 -0.51 -25.02
CA ASN A 122 -0.70 0.08 -25.86
C ASN A 122 -1.55 1.07 -25.06
N LYS A 123 -1.89 2.21 -25.65
CA LYS A 123 -2.75 3.22 -25.01
C LYS A 123 -4.17 2.66 -24.86
N LEU A 124 -4.68 2.73 -23.65
CA LEU A 124 -6.09 2.53 -23.30
C LEU A 124 -6.79 3.89 -23.35
N ASP A 125 -8.08 3.90 -23.70
CA ASP A 125 -8.87 5.15 -23.77
C ASP A 125 -9.07 5.80 -22.38
N GLU A 126 -8.72 5.10 -21.31
CA GLU A 126 -8.85 5.60 -19.94
C GLU A 126 -7.75 6.60 -19.55
N ILE A 127 -8.17 7.73 -19.00
CA ILE A 127 -7.28 8.73 -18.36
C ILE A 127 -6.62 8.12 -17.12
N GLU A 128 -5.30 8.30 -16.96
CA GLU A 128 -4.53 7.89 -15.77
C GLU A 128 -5.16 8.52 -14.52
N PRO A 129 -5.65 7.71 -13.56
CA PRO A 129 -6.19 8.23 -12.33
C PRO A 129 -5.09 8.78 -11.43
N ILE A 130 -5.44 9.83 -10.70
CA ILE A 130 -4.54 10.46 -9.75
C ILE A 130 -4.86 9.99 -8.33
N PRO A 131 -3.87 9.49 -7.56
CA PRO A 131 -4.10 9.08 -6.19
C PRO A 131 -4.43 10.29 -5.30
N PHE A 132 -5.43 10.12 -4.45
CA PHE A 132 -5.78 11.08 -3.39
C PHE A 132 -5.57 10.47 -2.00
N PHE A 133 -5.55 11.32 -0.97
CA PHE A 133 -5.38 10.94 0.43
C PHE A 133 -6.31 11.75 1.31
N GLY A 134 -6.74 11.18 2.45
CA GLY A 134 -7.51 11.90 3.47
C GLY A 134 -8.81 12.53 2.97
N LEU A 135 -9.55 11.82 2.11
CA LEU A 135 -10.80 12.29 1.52
C LEU A 135 -11.85 12.59 2.62
N ARG A 136 -12.50 13.75 2.49
CA ARG A 136 -13.51 14.28 3.41
C ARG A 136 -14.53 15.15 2.66
N THR A 137 -15.60 15.54 3.34
CA THR A 137 -16.48 16.63 2.88
C THR A 137 -15.76 17.99 2.97
N ILE A 138 -16.13 18.94 2.10
CA ILE A 138 -15.63 20.32 2.19
C ILE A 138 -15.85 20.86 3.61
N ASN A 139 -14.87 21.61 4.11
CA ASN A 139 -14.75 22.16 5.47
C ASN A 139 -14.31 21.18 6.57
N SER A 140 -14.20 19.88 6.29
CA SER A 140 -13.55 18.93 7.19
C SER A 140 -12.08 18.71 6.76
N LYS A 141 -11.16 18.82 7.72
CA LYS A 141 -9.74 18.46 7.52
C LYS A 141 -9.50 17.03 7.98
N ALA A 142 -8.64 16.29 7.27
CA ALA A 142 -8.19 15.00 7.75
C ALA A 142 -7.28 15.18 8.98
N ASN A 143 -7.42 14.29 9.96
CA ASN A 143 -6.48 14.22 11.07
C ASN A 143 -5.09 13.89 10.50
N ALA A 144 -4.05 14.61 10.94
CA ALA A 144 -2.68 14.42 10.47
C ALA A 144 -2.19 12.98 10.63
N PHE A 145 -2.52 12.32 11.74
CA PHE A 145 -2.18 10.93 11.98
C PHE A 145 -2.85 9.98 10.97
N LEU A 146 -4.16 10.15 10.73
CA LEU A 146 -4.88 9.36 9.72
C LEU A 146 -4.37 9.62 8.30
N LEU A 147 -3.96 10.85 8.02
CA LEU A 147 -3.37 11.21 6.73
C LEU A 147 -2.00 10.54 6.52
N VAL A 148 -1.14 10.51 7.55
CA VAL A 148 0.13 9.78 7.51
C VAL A 148 -0.09 8.28 7.29
N LEU A 149 -1.08 7.70 7.98
CA LEU A 149 -1.42 6.28 7.81
C LEU A 149 -1.92 5.97 6.39
N ASP A 150 -2.80 6.80 5.82
CA ASP A 150 -3.30 6.62 4.45
C ASP A 150 -2.17 6.70 3.41
N ILE A 151 -1.25 7.68 3.57
CA ILE A 151 -0.06 7.79 2.72
C ILE A 151 0.85 6.57 2.90
N TRP A 152 1.05 6.14 4.13
CA TRP A 152 1.91 5.00 4.42
C TRP A 152 1.37 3.71 3.84
N LYS A 153 0.07 3.45 4.01
CA LYS A 153 -0.63 2.32 3.39
C LYS A 153 -0.50 2.31 1.87
N TYR A 154 -0.58 3.48 1.23
CA TYR A 154 -0.40 3.59 -0.20
C TYR A 154 1.03 3.27 -0.67
N ASN A 155 2.04 3.73 0.08
CA ASN A 155 3.44 3.49 -0.25
C ASN A 155 3.94 2.09 0.21
N TYR A 156 3.20 1.42 1.09
CA TYR A 156 3.49 0.07 1.55
C TYR A 156 2.85 -0.99 0.63
N SER A 157 3.67 -1.62 -0.19
CA SER A 157 3.31 -2.77 -1.02
C SER A 157 3.39 -4.07 -0.22
N ILE A 158 2.21 -4.59 0.12
CA ILE A 158 2.05 -5.91 0.75
C ILE A 158 2.72 -7.01 -0.07
N LEU A 159 2.65 -6.93 -1.41
CA LEU A 159 3.29 -7.91 -2.29
C LEU A 159 4.81 -7.90 -2.11
N VAL A 160 5.43 -6.72 -2.05
CA VAL A 160 6.87 -6.61 -1.79
C VAL A 160 7.22 -7.17 -0.41
N ALA A 161 6.41 -6.87 0.61
CA ALA A 161 6.59 -7.43 1.94
C ALA A 161 6.54 -8.98 1.94
N PHE A 162 5.57 -9.58 1.25
CA PHE A 162 5.47 -11.04 1.08
C PHE A 162 6.67 -11.63 0.34
N VAL A 163 7.13 -10.99 -0.74
CA VAL A 163 8.31 -11.43 -1.47
C VAL A 163 9.53 -11.43 -0.55
N LEU A 164 9.76 -10.37 0.22
CA LEU A 164 10.89 -10.28 1.13
C LEU A 164 10.82 -11.30 2.27
N LEU A 165 9.61 -11.70 2.69
CA LEU A 165 9.41 -12.77 3.66
C LEU A 165 9.77 -14.15 3.09
N ILE A 166 9.31 -14.47 1.88
CA ILE A 166 9.37 -15.83 1.33
C ILE A 166 10.67 -16.08 0.57
N LEU A 167 11.19 -15.07 -0.12
CA LEU A 167 12.33 -15.19 -1.04
C LEU A 167 13.59 -15.78 -0.38
N PRO A 168 14.00 -15.38 0.83
CA PRO A 168 15.18 -15.97 1.48
C PRO A 168 15.03 -17.47 1.74
N TYR A 169 13.84 -17.94 2.11
CA TYR A 169 13.56 -19.36 2.28
C TYR A 169 13.58 -20.10 0.95
N PHE A 170 12.96 -19.52 -0.08
CA PHE A 170 12.91 -20.13 -1.40
C PHE A 170 14.30 -20.31 -2.01
N ILE A 171 15.14 -19.27 -1.96
CA ILE A 171 16.54 -19.33 -2.38
C ILE A 171 17.29 -20.40 -1.60
N PHE A 172 17.09 -20.46 -0.27
CA PHE A 172 17.72 -21.48 0.54
C PHE A 172 17.31 -22.90 0.16
N PHE A 173 16.02 -23.17 -0.05
CA PHE A 173 15.54 -24.49 -0.47
C PHE A 173 16.14 -24.93 -1.80
N ILE A 174 16.27 -24.00 -2.76
CA ILE A 174 16.92 -24.25 -4.05
C ILE A 174 18.39 -24.59 -3.85
N LEU A 175 19.13 -23.75 -3.13
CA LEU A 175 20.57 -23.96 -2.89
C LEU A 175 20.83 -25.27 -2.13
N LYS A 176 20.01 -25.60 -1.14
CA LYS A 176 20.08 -26.88 -0.42
C LYS A 176 19.96 -28.06 -1.38
N LYS A 177 18.99 -28.00 -2.32
CA LYS A 177 18.75 -29.07 -3.29
C LYS A 177 19.91 -29.22 -4.27
N ILE A 178 20.49 -28.11 -4.73
CA ILE A 178 21.60 -28.09 -5.68
C ILE A 178 22.91 -28.57 -5.03
N PHE A 179 23.24 -28.02 -3.85
CA PHE A 179 24.54 -28.22 -3.20
C PHE A 179 24.54 -29.32 -2.12
N LYS A 180 23.41 -30.03 -1.92
CA LYS A 180 23.25 -31.09 -0.91
C LYS A 180 23.75 -30.70 0.50
N ILE A 181 23.49 -29.45 0.90
CA ILE A 181 23.95 -28.90 2.19
C ILE A 181 23.17 -29.56 3.34
N VAL A 182 23.90 -30.12 4.31
CA VAL A 182 23.33 -30.65 5.56
C VAL A 182 23.02 -29.48 6.50
N ILE A 183 21.78 -29.42 7.01
CA ILE A 183 21.37 -28.38 7.96
C ILE A 183 21.78 -28.83 9.35
N GLU A 184 22.76 -28.16 9.94
CA GLU A 184 23.01 -28.26 11.38
C GLU A 184 21.83 -27.59 12.11
N LYS A 185 21.07 -28.36 12.88
CA LYS A 185 20.05 -27.81 13.78
C LYS A 185 20.71 -26.89 14.80
N ASN A 186 20.02 -25.79 15.11
CA ASN A 186 20.50 -24.88 16.15
C ASN A 186 20.47 -25.61 17.49
N GLN A 187 21.61 -25.70 18.18
CA GLN A 187 21.68 -26.34 19.49
C GLN A 187 21.07 -25.46 20.59
N ASN A 188 20.90 -24.16 20.34
CA ASN A 188 20.35 -23.21 21.31
C ASN A 188 18.88 -22.86 21.03
N LYS A 189 17.98 -23.53 21.76
CA LYS A 189 16.52 -23.37 21.67
C LYS A 189 16.00 -21.97 22.07
N GLU A 190 16.74 -21.21 22.88
CA GLU A 190 16.31 -19.85 23.27
C GLU A 190 16.37 -18.86 22.11
N ILE A 191 17.42 -18.96 21.30
CA ILE A 191 17.63 -18.07 20.14
C ILE A 191 16.54 -18.31 19.10
N GLU A 192 16.21 -19.57 18.87
CA GLU A 192 15.16 -19.99 17.94
C GLU A 192 13.78 -19.46 18.37
N LYS A 193 13.46 -19.52 19.68
CA LYS A 193 12.23 -18.92 20.23
C LYS A 193 12.19 -17.40 20.04
N LYS A 194 13.30 -16.68 20.33
CA LYS A 194 13.36 -15.22 20.16
C LYS A 194 13.14 -14.83 18.70
N ILE A 195 13.80 -15.52 17.77
CA ILE A 195 13.66 -15.30 16.33
C ILE A 195 12.23 -15.54 15.86
N GLY A 196 11.62 -16.67 16.26
CA GLY A 196 10.21 -16.96 15.93
C GLY A 196 9.25 -15.90 16.49
N GLY A 197 9.51 -15.39 17.68
CA GLY A 197 8.75 -14.27 18.27
C GLY A 197 8.77 -13.00 17.41
N TYR A 198 9.95 -12.62 16.88
CA TYR A 198 10.05 -11.46 15.99
C TYR A 198 9.31 -11.64 14.66
N GLN A 199 9.26 -12.86 14.13
CA GLN A 199 8.48 -13.14 12.92
C GLN A 199 6.98 -13.02 13.16
N ILE A 200 6.49 -13.56 14.28
CA ILE A 200 5.09 -13.42 14.67
C ILE A 200 4.74 -11.94 14.83
N LEU A 201 5.60 -11.16 15.48
CA LEU A 201 5.41 -9.71 15.60
C LEU A 201 5.36 -9.02 14.23
N PHE A 202 6.26 -9.39 13.30
CA PHE A 202 6.24 -8.86 11.94
C PHE A 202 4.94 -9.21 11.18
N PHE A 203 4.44 -10.44 11.33
CA PHE A 203 3.15 -10.85 10.78
C PHE A 203 1.98 -10.05 11.38
N ILE A 204 1.99 -9.83 12.70
CA ILE A 204 0.98 -9.00 13.38
C ILE A 204 1.01 -7.57 12.83
N LEU A 205 2.20 -6.97 12.66
CA LEU A 205 2.33 -5.62 12.09
C LEU A 205 1.85 -5.55 10.64
N LEU A 206 2.09 -6.60 9.85
CA LEU A 206 1.58 -6.70 8.47
C LEU A 206 0.05 -6.82 8.43
N VAL A 207 -0.55 -7.57 9.36
CA VAL A 207 -2.01 -7.65 9.50
C VAL A 207 -2.62 -6.33 9.98
N ILE A 208 -1.97 -5.63 10.91
CA ILE A 208 -2.40 -4.29 11.35
C ILE A 208 -2.35 -3.32 10.17
N ASN A 209 -1.31 -3.35 9.33
CA ASN A 209 -1.21 -2.53 8.12
C ASN A 209 -2.32 -2.82 7.10
N LEU A 210 -2.86 -4.05 7.08
CA LEU A 210 -4.02 -4.38 6.24
C LEU A 210 -5.32 -3.76 6.79
N LEU A 211 -5.50 -3.79 8.11
CA LEU A 211 -6.74 -3.36 8.77
C LEU A 211 -6.87 -1.84 8.90
N VAL A 212 -5.77 -1.16 9.23
CA VAL A 212 -5.66 0.31 9.31
C VAL A 212 -5.52 0.88 7.91
#